data_AF-A0A7Y0DWV6-F1
#
_entry.id   AF-A0A7Y0DWV6-F1
#
_cell.length_a   1.000
_cell.length_b   1.000
_cell.length_c   1.000
_cell.angle_alpha   90.00
_cell.angle_beta   90.00
_cell.angle_gamma   90.00
#
_symmetry.space_group_name_H-M   'P 1'
#
loop_
_entity.id
_entity.type
_entity.pdbx_description
1 polymer ?
#
loop_
_entity_poly.entity_id
_entity_poly.type
_entity_poly.pdbx_seq_one_letter_code
_entity_poly.pdbx_strand_id
1 'polypeptide(L)'
;MFDYRIVLAAVAFLMLVGAPPTARQAAALECNSKNPDVCGTCEDLRKAYSGSDMNTRTVRGRSVWSPLYAAYFKNCQDLALRFLEAGAHPAVGGMEGDLLATVISWDRWEVPERAVWVQILVRAGARLDAPPITERTTRQRLMQEYGPRPDIVELIAIAEQAGG
;
A
#
# COMPACT_ATOMS: atom_id res chain seq x y z
N MET A 1 -76.51 -46.01 -18.79
CA MET A 1 -75.46 -46.29 -19.79
C MET A 1 -74.31 -45.33 -19.50
N PHE A 2 -73.08 -45.85 -19.42
CA PHE A 2 -71.81 -45.24 -19.00
C PHE A 2 -71.54 -45.24 -17.48
N ASP A 3 -71.00 -46.33 -16.91
CA ASP A 3 -69.59 -46.79 -16.81
C ASP A 3 -68.68 -45.84 -16.00
N TYR A 4 -68.37 -46.25 -14.75
CA TYR A 4 -67.33 -45.66 -13.90
C TYR A 4 -66.10 -46.57 -13.95
N ARG A 5 -65.10 -46.21 -14.76
CA ARG A 5 -63.75 -46.77 -14.68
C ARG A 5 -62.76 -45.65 -14.37
N ILE A 6 -62.19 -45.75 -13.18
CA ILE A 6 -60.78 -45.52 -12.84
C ILE A 6 -60.03 -44.52 -13.73
N VAL A 7 -59.67 -43.35 -13.19
CA VAL A 7 -58.42 -42.67 -13.59
C VAL A 7 -57.79 -41.93 -12.40
N LEU A 8 -56.67 -42.51 -11.96
CA LEU A 8 -55.41 -41.93 -11.51
C LEU A 8 -55.37 -40.73 -10.53
N ALA A 9 -54.68 -41.02 -9.43
CA ALA A 9 -53.88 -40.10 -8.65
C ALA A 9 -52.90 -39.27 -9.51
N ALA A 10 -52.76 -37.99 -9.18
CA ALA A 10 -51.53 -37.25 -9.39
C ALA A 10 -51.38 -36.20 -8.29
N VAL A 11 -50.39 -36.46 -7.44
CA VAL A 11 -49.99 -35.66 -6.29
C VAL A 11 -49.36 -34.34 -6.75
N ALA A 12 -49.82 -33.29 -6.09
CA ALA A 12 -49.24 -31.97 -5.87
C ALA A 12 -47.93 -31.59 -6.61
N PHE A 13 -48.13 -30.60 -7.47
CA PHE A 13 -47.19 -29.59 -7.93
C PHE A 13 -46.47 -28.89 -6.76
N LEU A 14 -45.14 -28.99 -6.66
CA LEU A 14 -44.23 -27.89 -6.30
C LEU A 14 -42.77 -28.34 -6.45
N MET A 15 -42.24 -28.27 -7.67
CA MET A 15 -40.79 -28.30 -7.87
C MET A 15 -40.24 -26.92 -7.47
N LEU A 16 -39.73 -26.85 -6.25
CA LEU A 16 -38.79 -25.83 -5.78
C LEU A 16 -37.57 -25.82 -6.72
N VAL A 17 -37.59 -24.98 -7.75
CA VAL A 17 -36.34 -24.58 -8.42
C VAL A 17 -35.70 -23.52 -7.53
N GLY A 18 -35.06 -23.99 -6.46
CA GLY A 18 -34.08 -23.19 -5.74
C GLY A 18 -32.95 -22.89 -6.72
N ALA A 19 -32.93 -21.66 -7.25
CA ALA A 19 -31.74 -21.15 -7.91
C ALA A 19 -30.59 -21.29 -6.90
N PRO A 20 -29.50 -22.00 -7.23
CA PRO A 20 -28.36 -22.04 -6.33
C PRO A 20 -27.92 -20.58 -6.11
N PRO A 21 -27.56 -20.20 -4.87
CA PRO A 21 -26.97 -18.89 -4.66
C PRO A 21 -25.75 -18.83 -5.57
N THR A 22 -25.79 -17.96 -6.58
CA THR A 22 -24.58 -17.57 -7.30
C THR A 22 -23.66 -16.97 -6.26
N ALA A 23 -22.76 -17.79 -5.73
CA ALA A 23 -21.65 -17.34 -4.93
C ALA A 23 -20.94 -16.31 -5.79
N ARG A 24 -21.10 -15.03 -5.43
CA ARG A 24 -20.40 -13.93 -6.05
C ARG A 24 -18.93 -14.22 -5.78
N GLN A 25 -18.22 -14.79 -6.76
CA GLN A 25 -16.78 -14.99 -6.64
C GLN A 25 -16.21 -13.61 -6.34
N ALA A 26 -15.64 -13.46 -5.14
CA ALA A 26 -14.86 -12.28 -4.83
C ALA A 26 -13.73 -12.27 -5.87
N ALA A 27 -13.79 -11.33 -6.81
CA ALA A 27 -12.73 -11.19 -7.78
C ALA A 27 -11.41 -11.07 -7.02
N ALA A 28 -10.45 -11.95 -7.31
CA ALA A 28 -9.13 -11.84 -6.73
C ALA A 28 -8.61 -10.44 -7.03
N LEU A 29 -8.09 -9.75 -6.00
CA LEU A 29 -7.49 -8.43 -6.21
C LEU A 29 -6.31 -8.60 -7.19
N GLU A 30 -6.31 -7.80 -8.25
CA GLU A 30 -5.23 -7.82 -9.24
C GLU A 30 -4.13 -6.83 -8.84
N CYS A 31 -2.87 -7.22 -9.05
CA CYS A 31 -1.74 -6.30 -8.95
C CYS A 31 -1.86 -5.21 -10.02
N ASN A 32 -2.03 -3.98 -9.56
CA ASN A 32 -2.08 -2.76 -10.37
C ASN A 32 -1.80 -1.53 -9.49
N SER A 33 -1.76 -0.34 -10.07
CA SER A 33 -1.49 0.92 -9.33
C SER A 33 -2.51 1.24 -8.22
N LYS A 34 -3.69 0.61 -8.21
CA LYS A 34 -4.69 0.76 -7.14
C LYS A 34 -4.48 -0.25 -6.00
N ASN A 35 -3.93 -1.43 -6.31
CA ASN A 35 -3.63 -2.50 -5.35
C ASN A 35 -2.15 -2.94 -5.41
N PRO A 36 -1.20 -2.02 -5.15
CA PRO A 36 0.23 -2.32 -5.26
C PRO A 36 0.77 -3.29 -4.20
N ASP A 37 0.06 -3.43 -3.07
CA ASP A 37 0.34 -4.41 -2.02
C ASP A 37 0.22 -5.86 -2.50
N VAL A 38 -0.62 -6.12 -3.52
CA VAL A 38 -0.85 -7.45 -4.09
C VAL A 38 0.28 -7.87 -5.03
N CYS A 39 1.07 -6.93 -5.55
CA CYS A 39 2.17 -7.23 -6.46
C CYS A 39 3.23 -8.12 -5.79
N GLY A 40 3.60 -9.23 -6.44
CA GLY A 40 4.52 -10.23 -5.86
C GLY A 40 5.98 -9.81 -5.95
N THR A 41 6.35 -9.13 -7.04
CA THR A 41 7.74 -8.78 -7.35
C THR A 41 7.91 -7.30 -7.68
N CYS A 42 9.15 -6.82 -7.67
CA CYS A 42 9.48 -5.47 -8.16
C CYS A 42 9.12 -5.28 -9.64
N GLU A 43 9.21 -6.35 -10.44
CA GLU A 43 8.84 -6.32 -11.85
C GLU A 43 7.32 -6.16 -12.04
N ASP A 44 6.51 -6.84 -11.22
CA ASP A 44 5.06 -6.65 -11.21
C ASP A 44 4.72 -5.22 -10.81
N LEU A 45 5.42 -4.68 -9.81
CA LEU A 45 5.20 -3.31 -9.36
C LEU A 45 5.57 -2.28 -10.44
N ARG A 46 6.67 -2.51 -11.17
CA ARG A 46 7.08 -1.69 -12.31
C ARG A 46 6.01 -1.68 -13.39
N LYS A 47 5.42 -2.84 -13.72
CA LYS A 47 4.31 -2.94 -14.68
C LYS A 47 3.06 -2.22 -14.16
N ALA A 48 2.73 -2.42 -12.89
CA ALA A 48 1.56 -1.83 -12.24
C ALA A 48 1.54 -0.30 -12.32
N TYR A 49 2.72 0.34 -12.27
CA TYR A 49 2.86 1.80 -12.37
C TYR A 49 3.32 2.32 -13.75
N SER A 50 3.40 1.45 -14.77
CA SER A 50 3.79 1.86 -16.11
C SER A 50 2.83 2.93 -16.65
N GLY A 51 3.38 4.11 -17.01
CA GLY A 51 2.60 5.24 -17.52
C GLY A 51 1.72 5.94 -16.46
N SER A 52 1.84 5.58 -15.18
CA SER A 52 1.13 6.26 -14.09
C SER A 52 1.85 7.55 -13.67
N ASP A 53 1.11 8.49 -13.10
CA ASP A 53 1.69 9.62 -12.37
C ASP A 53 2.47 9.12 -11.15
N MET A 54 3.75 9.47 -11.06
CA MET A 54 4.66 9.10 -9.96
C MET A 54 4.25 9.72 -8.61
N ASN A 55 3.33 10.68 -8.62
CA ASN A 55 2.78 11.36 -7.44
C ASN A 55 1.32 11.01 -7.15
N THR A 56 0.79 9.97 -7.81
CA THR A 56 -0.55 9.44 -7.48
C THR A 56 -0.62 9.01 -6.01
N ARG A 57 -1.79 9.21 -5.39
CA ARG A 57 -2.01 8.98 -3.96
C ARG A 57 -3.31 8.22 -3.76
N THR A 58 -3.20 7.01 -3.22
CA THR A 58 -4.37 6.20 -2.82
C THR A 58 -4.38 6.04 -1.30
N VAL A 59 -5.39 6.58 -0.62
CA VAL A 59 -5.53 6.44 0.84
C VAL A 59 -6.15 5.10 1.17
N ARG A 60 -5.50 4.31 2.05
CA ARG A 60 -6.00 3.02 2.54
C ARG A 60 -5.75 2.91 4.04
N GLY A 61 -6.82 3.03 4.83
CA GLY A 61 -6.69 3.16 6.28
C GLY A 61 -5.89 4.41 6.63
N ARG A 62 -4.87 4.25 7.48
CA ARG A 62 -3.94 5.34 7.82
C ARG A 62 -2.79 5.52 6.82
N SER A 63 -2.67 4.67 5.79
CA SER A 63 -1.56 4.75 4.85
C SER A 63 -1.94 5.51 3.59
N VAL A 64 -1.01 6.31 3.07
CA VAL A 64 -1.08 6.92 1.75
C VAL A 64 -0.17 6.13 0.81
N TRP A 65 -0.77 5.48 -0.18
CA TRP A 65 -0.05 4.72 -1.18
C TRP A 65 0.37 5.62 -2.34
N SER A 66 1.65 5.98 -2.34
CA SER A 66 2.36 6.52 -3.51
C SER A 66 3.13 5.39 -4.21
N PRO A 67 3.51 5.55 -5.49
CA PRO A 67 4.42 4.63 -6.17
C PRO A 67 5.72 4.40 -5.40
N LEU A 68 6.27 5.46 -4.79
CA LEU A 68 7.47 5.39 -3.98
C LEU A 68 7.26 4.58 -2.68
N TYR A 69 6.14 4.78 -1.98
CA TYR A 69 5.82 3.95 -0.81
C TYR A 69 5.58 2.49 -1.19
N ALA A 70 4.97 2.23 -2.35
CA ALA A 70 4.81 0.86 -2.82
C ALA A 70 6.16 0.17 -3.10
N ALA A 71 7.13 0.89 -3.68
CA ALA A 71 8.49 0.38 -3.87
C ALA A 71 9.18 0.10 -2.53
N TYR A 72 9.05 1.02 -1.56
CA TYR A 72 9.49 0.79 -0.17
C TYR A 72 8.83 -0.46 0.43
N PHE A 73 7.51 -0.59 0.35
CA PHE A 73 6.76 -1.69 0.96
C PHE A 73 7.19 -3.09 0.42
N LYS A 74 7.74 -3.13 -0.80
CA LYS A 74 8.27 -4.34 -1.46
C LYS A 74 9.80 -4.43 -1.43
N ASN A 75 10.47 -3.50 -0.75
CA ASN A 75 11.92 -3.34 -0.69
C ASN A 75 12.61 -3.29 -2.08
N CYS A 76 11.98 -2.60 -3.03
CA CYS A 76 12.45 -2.44 -4.41
C CYS A 76 13.26 -1.15 -4.57
N GLN A 77 14.48 -1.11 -4.02
CA GLN A 77 15.33 0.09 -3.98
C GLN A 77 15.65 0.62 -5.39
N ASP A 78 16.08 -0.24 -6.32
CA ASP A 78 16.38 0.17 -7.71
C ASP A 78 15.16 0.77 -8.42
N LEU A 79 13.97 0.24 -8.14
CA LEU A 79 12.73 0.77 -8.71
C LEU A 79 12.36 2.12 -8.08
N ALA A 80 12.58 2.29 -6.77
CA ALA A 80 12.39 3.56 -6.10
C ALA A 80 13.30 4.66 -6.67
N LEU A 81 14.58 4.35 -6.95
CA LEU A 81 15.48 5.29 -7.62
C LEU A 81 14.92 5.75 -8.97
N ARG A 82 14.43 4.83 -9.79
CA ARG A 82 13.79 5.17 -11.08
C ARG A 82 12.53 6.00 -10.91
N PHE A 83 11.72 5.74 -9.88
CA PHE A 83 10.54 6.54 -9.58
C PHE A 83 10.92 7.97 -9.16
N LEU A 84 11.98 8.13 -8.36
CA LEU A 84 12.52 9.43 -7.98
C LEU A 84 13.07 10.18 -9.20
N GLU A 85 13.82 9.52 -10.09
CA GLU A 85 14.28 10.08 -11.37
C GLU A 85 13.12 10.52 -12.26
N ALA A 86 11.99 9.81 -12.20
CA ALA A 86 10.75 10.15 -12.89
C ALA A 86 9.89 11.20 -12.15
N GLY A 87 10.40 11.81 -11.08
CA GLY A 87 9.75 12.92 -10.38
C GLY A 87 8.81 12.53 -9.24
N ALA A 88 8.90 11.32 -8.70
CA ALA A 88 8.20 10.96 -7.47
C ALA A 88 8.65 11.87 -6.30
N HIS A 89 7.69 12.39 -5.54
CA HIS A 89 7.99 13.22 -4.39
C HIS A 89 8.58 12.36 -3.25
N PRO A 90 9.80 12.66 -2.78
CA PRO A 90 10.55 11.76 -1.89
C PRO A 90 9.95 11.61 -0.49
N ALA A 91 9.17 12.60 -0.04
CA ALA A 91 8.58 12.58 1.30
C ALA A 91 7.13 12.03 1.34
N VAL A 92 6.47 11.84 0.20
CA VAL A 92 5.02 11.52 0.17
C VAL A 92 4.78 10.02 0.15
N GLY A 93 3.98 9.54 1.10
CA GLY A 93 3.47 8.17 1.16
C GLY A 93 3.60 7.58 2.55
N GLY A 94 3.43 6.27 2.69
CA GLY A 94 3.57 5.61 3.99
C GLY A 94 2.44 5.93 4.97
N MET A 95 2.68 5.63 6.23
CA MET A 95 1.77 5.94 7.32
C MET A 95 1.55 7.45 7.39
N GLU A 96 0.29 7.86 7.41
CA GLU A 96 -0.17 9.25 7.49
C GLU A 96 0.41 10.17 6.41
N GLY A 97 0.93 9.60 5.32
CA GLY A 97 1.48 10.36 4.20
C GLY A 97 2.90 10.88 4.37
N ASP A 98 3.58 10.51 5.45
CA ASP A 98 5.00 10.80 5.66
C ASP A 98 5.86 9.55 5.45
N LEU A 99 6.51 9.48 4.29
CA LEU A 99 7.32 8.34 3.92
C LEU A 99 8.59 8.27 4.77
N LEU A 100 9.24 9.41 5.03
CA LEU A 100 10.49 9.44 5.79
C LEU A 100 10.24 9.04 7.25
N ALA A 101 9.17 9.53 7.88
CA ALA A 101 8.77 9.06 9.21
C ALA A 101 8.45 7.57 9.20
N THR A 102 7.75 7.08 8.16
CA THR A 102 7.42 5.65 8.03
C THR A 102 8.67 4.78 7.95
N VAL A 103 9.65 5.17 7.15
CA VAL A 103 10.94 4.47 7.04
C VAL A 103 11.66 4.45 8.38
N ILE A 104 11.68 5.59 9.08
CA ILE A 104 12.42 5.73 10.34
C ILE A 104 11.74 4.95 11.47
N SER A 105 10.42 5.00 11.59
CA SER A 105 9.72 4.47 12.76
C SER A 105 9.29 3.01 12.63
N TRP A 106 9.05 2.53 11.41
CA TRP A 106 8.51 1.20 11.19
C TRP A 106 9.61 0.14 11.26
N ASP A 107 9.59 -0.65 12.32
CA ASP A 107 10.51 -1.75 12.65
C ASP A 107 10.37 -2.99 11.76
N ARG A 108 9.97 -2.79 10.50
CA ARG A 108 9.83 -3.88 9.53
C ARG A 108 11.18 -4.47 9.11
N TRP A 109 12.23 -3.66 9.15
CA TRP A 109 13.59 -4.06 8.82
C TRP A 109 14.57 -3.54 9.87
N GLU A 110 15.75 -4.16 9.90
CA GLU A 110 16.85 -3.71 10.74
C GLU A 110 17.32 -2.31 10.35
N VAL A 111 18.04 -1.67 11.27
CA VAL A 111 18.54 -0.31 11.10
C VAL A 111 19.39 -0.13 9.83
N PRO A 112 20.30 -1.05 9.44
CA PRO A 112 21.10 -0.88 8.22
C PRO A 112 20.25 -0.77 6.95
N GLU A 113 19.22 -1.59 6.80
CA GLU A 113 18.30 -1.56 5.65
C GLU A 113 17.46 -0.29 5.64
N ARG A 114 16.96 0.14 6.81
CA ARG A 114 16.25 1.42 6.94
C ARG A 114 17.14 2.60 6.62
N ALA A 115 18.42 2.55 7.02
CA ALA A 115 19.39 3.61 6.75
C ALA A 115 19.60 3.81 5.23
N VAL A 116 19.62 2.74 4.44
CA VAL A 116 19.68 2.85 2.97
C VAL A 116 18.47 3.62 2.44
N TRP A 117 17.26 3.28 2.88
CA TRP A 117 16.05 4.00 2.48
C TRP A 117 16.05 5.46 2.93
N VAL A 118 16.46 5.75 4.17
CA VAL A 118 16.63 7.13 4.66
C VAL A 118 17.54 7.92 3.73
N GLN A 119 18.71 7.36 3.37
CA GLN A 119 19.64 8.03 2.47
C GLN A 119 19.06 8.26 1.07
N ILE A 120 18.34 7.28 0.51
CA ILE A 120 17.67 7.42 -0.79
C ILE A 120 16.71 8.61 -0.75
N LEU A 121 15.83 8.67 0.25
CA LEU A 121 14.79 9.71 0.33
C LEU A 121 15.39 11.09 0.60
N VAL A 122 16.35 11.19 1.51
CA VAL A 122 16.99 12.47 1.86
C VAL A 122 17.78 13.04 0.69
N ARG A 123 18.58 12.21 0.00
CA ARG A 123 19.31 12.64 -1.21
C ARG A 123 18.38 13.10 -2.32
N ALA A 124 17.19 12.51 -2.40
CA ALA A 124 16.17 12.90 -3.35
C ALA A 124 15.38 14.15 -2.93
N GLY A 125 15.57 14.67 -1.72
CA GLY A 125 14.98 15.94 -1.26
C GLY A 125 14.04 15.84 -0.07
N ALA A 126 13.81 14.66 0.52
CA ALA A 126 13.06 14.57 1.77
C ALA A 126 13.81 15.28 2.91
N ARG A 127 13.07 15.91 3.83
CA ARG A 127 13.63 16.67 4.95
C ARG A 127 12.93 16.31 6.25
N LEU A 128 13.68 16.22 7.34
CA LEU A 128 13.15 15.99 8.69
C LEU A 128 12.27 17.17 9.15
N ASP A 129 12.67 18.38 8.77
CA ASP A 129 12.07 19.63 9.24
C ASP A 129 11.14 20.29 8.20
N ALA A 130 10.63 19.49 7.25
CA ALA A 130 9.59 19.90 6.31
C ALA A 130 8.34 18.99 6.42
N PRO A 131 7.13 19.55 6.29
CA PRO A 131 5.93 18.74 6.17
C PRO A 131 5.87 18.04 4.79
N PRO A 132 5.58 16.73 4.73
CA PRO A 132 5.42 16.02 3.46
C PRO A 132 4.09 16.35 2.80
N ILE A 133 2.99 16.01 3.48
CA ILE A 133 1.59 16.37 3.14
C ILE A 133 0.74 16.68 4.38
N THR A 134 1.34 16.63 5.57
CA THR A 134 0.69 16.88 6.86
C THR A 134 1.05 18.29 7.35
N GLU A 135 0.47 18.74 8.46
CA GLU A 135 0.84 20.03 9.06
C GLU A 135 2.13 19.95 9.89
N ARG A 136 2.51 18.74 10.33
CA ARG A 136 3.68 18.50 11.19
C ARG A 136 4.89 18.15 10.33
N THR A 137 6.08 18.56 10.78
CA THR A 137 7.32 18.06 10.18
C THR A 137 7.51 16.57 10.51
N THR A 138 8.30 15.87 9.70
CA THR A 138 8.69 14.49 9.96
C THR A 138 9.31 14.32 11.35
N ARG A 139 10.19 15.24 11.77
CA ARG A 139 10.81 15.22 13.10
C ARG A 139 9.77 15.37 14.21
N GLN A 140 8.87 16.34 14.10
CA GLN A 140 7.81 16.56 15.09
C GLN A 140 6.96 15.30 15.26
N ARG A 141 6.60 14.67 14.15
CA ARG A 141 5.82 13.44 14.17
C ARG A 141 6.57 12.30 14.86
N LEU A 142 7.82 12.06 14.48
CA LEU A 142 8.65 11.00 15.07
C LEU A 142 8.75 11.14 16.60
N MET A 143 9.03 12.35 17.08
CA MET A 143 9.19 12.60 18.51
C MET A 143 7.87 12.50 19.29
N GLN A 144 6.75 12.92 18.69
CA GLN A 144 5.44 12.86 19.35
C GLN A 144 4.86 11.45 19.41
N GLU A 145 5.01 10.66 18.35
CA GLU A 145 4.35 9.35 18.25
C GLU A 145 5.20 8.20 18.80
N TYR A 146 6.52 8.29 18.63
CA TYR A 146 7.43 7.17 18.92
C TYR A 146 8.46 7.49 20.01
N GLY A 147 8.72 8.78 20.24
CA GLY A 147 9.73 9.24 21.20
C GLY A 147 11.17 8.92 20.77
N PRO A 148 12.15 9.16 21.66
CA PRO A 148 13.56 9.04 21.34
C PRO A 148 14.07 7.59 21.47
N ARG A 149 13.45 6.65 20.74
CA ARG A 149 13.99 5.27 20.70
C ARG A 149 15.40 5.27 20.09
N PRO A 150 16.33 4.41 20.54
CA PRO A 150 17.70 4.39 20.03
C PRO A 150 17.79 4.28 18.50
N ASP A 151 16.99 3.39 17.90
CA ASP A 151 16.96 3.19 16.45
C ASP A 151 16.44 4.41 15.68
N ILE A 152 15.44 5.10 16.22
CA ILE A 152 14.90 6.33 15.64
C ILE A 152 15.92 7.46 15.72
N VAL A 153 16.59 7.63 16.85
CA VAL A 153 17.63 8.64 17.04
C VAL A 153 18.80 8.41 16.09
N GLU A 154 19.21 7.15 15.92
CA GLU A 154 20.26 6.77 14.97
C GLU A 154 19.87 7.11 13.52
N LEU A 155 18.66 6.74 13.09
CA LEU A 155 18.20 7.02 11.73
C LEU A 155 17.95 8.52 11.48
N ILE A 156 17.57 9.29 12.51
CA ILE A 156 17.52 10.76 12.44
C ILE A 156 18.92 11.33 12.20
N ALA A 157 19.94 10.86 12.96
CA ALA A 157 21.31 11.33 12.77
C ALA A 157 21.83 11.00 11.36
N ILE A 158 21.47 9.84 10.81
CA ILE A 158 21.81 9.48 9.42
C ILE A 158 21.13 10.40 8.42
N ALA A 159 19.85 10.75 8.63
CA ALA A 159 19.15 11.70 7.78
C ALA A 159 19.83 13.08 7.79
N GLU A 160 20.20 13.60 8.96
CA GLU A 160 20.89 14.89 9.12
C GLU A 160 22.25 14.90 8.41
N GLN A 161 23.03 13.82 8.56
CA GLN A 161 24.32 13.66 7.87
C GLN A 161 24.18 13.62 6.35
N ALA A 162 23.04 13.16 5.84
CA ALA A 162 22.74 13.14 4.41
C ALA A 162 22.17 14.47 3.87
N GLY A 163 22.04 15.51 4.71
CA GLY A 163 21.49 16.82 4.34
C GLY A 163 19.96 16.92 4.43
N GLY A 164 19.35 16.04 5.24
CA GLY A 164 17.92 15.92 5.50
C GLY A 164 17.44 16.72 6.68
#